data_AF-A0A832K2W2-F1
#
_entry.id   AF-A0A832K2W2-F1
#
_cell.length_a   1.000
_cell.length_b   1.000
_cell.length_c   1.000
_cell.angle_alpha   90.00
_cell.angle_beta   90.00
_cell.angle_gamma   90.00
#
_symmetry.space_group_name_H-M   'P 1'
#
loop_
_entity.id
_entity.type
_entity.pdbx_description
1 polymer ?
#
loop_
_entity_poly.entity_id
_entity_poly.type
_entity_poly.pdbx_seq_one_letter_code
_entity_poly.pdbx_strand_id
1 'polypeptide(L)'
;MALVIGTLYRPEILELIRDPVERATWIDSLAVAAAAFARYKAGIPVTEIAQELGRSEVTIRGHLSQKTKAGKLVAETFEKIKRGELKITMPFLISPTAPPTADIESLRSELERLREDKKLLEEKIQSLHGELETLRSELKKKEEELRLVSQQLIVEREEVEKLKVRLSEFASQVRRIRDLASEIASTVSKLLE
;
A
#
# COMPACT_ATOMS: atom_id res chain seq x y z
N MET A 1 23.43 -40.07 -17.82
CA MET A 1 23.16 -38.68 -17.42
C MET A 1 21.94 -38.06 -18.10
N ALA A 2 21.73 -38.24 -19.40
CA ALA A 2 20.61 -37.63 -20.13
C ALA A 2 19.22 -37.86 -19.51
N LEU A 3 18.93 -39.06 -18.99
CA LEU A 3 17.62 -39.37 -18.37
C LEU A 3 17.37 -38.63 -17.06
N VAL A 4 18.39 -38.44 -16.22
CA VAL A 4 18.25 -37.70 -14.95
C VAL A 4 17.96 -36.24 -15.25
N ILE A 5 18.79 -35.62 -16.09
CA ILE A 5 18.66 -34.22 -16.51
C ILE A 5 17.32 -34.00 -17.21
N GLY A 6 16.98 -34.84 -18.18
CA GLY A 6 15.72 -34.74 -18.92
C GLY A 6 14.49 -34.90 -18.04
N THR A 7 14.57 -35.70 -16.97
CA THR A 7 13.42 -35.87 -16.06
C THR A 7 13.30 -34.68 -15.11
N LEU A 8 14.41 -34.21 -14.52
CA LEU A 8 14.41 -33.12 -13.55
C LEU A 8 13.94 -31.78 -14.14
N TYR A 9 14.28 -31.50 -15.39
CA TYR A 9 13.96 -30.22 -16.04
C TYR A 9 12.63 -30.21 -16.80
N ARG A 10 11.78 -31.22 -16.61
CA ARG A 10 10.39 -31.13 -17.07
C ARG A 10 9.62 -30.15 -16.18
N PRO A 11 8.75 -29.28 -16.75
CA PRO A 11 7.97 -28.31 -15.97
C PRO A 11 7.20 -28.96 -14.82
N GLU A 12 6.59 -30.11 -15.09
CA GLU A 12 5.79 -30.85 -14.10
C GLU A 12 6.64 -31.36 -12.91
N ILE A 13 7.93 -31.65 -13.14
CA ILE A 13 8.84 -32.15 -12.12
C ILE A 13 9.46 -31.01 -11.32
N LEU A 14 9.75 -29.88 -11.97
CA LEU A 14 10.21 -28.68 -11.28
C LEU A 14 9.21 -28.20 -10.23
N GLU A 15 7.90 -28.31 -10.51
CA GLU A 15 6.88 -28.01 -9.50
C GLU A 15 6.85 -29.07 -8.39
N LEU A 16 7.01 -30.35 -8.74
CA LEU A 16 7.01 -31.45 -7.76
C LEU A 16 8.17 -31.34 -6.75
N ILE A 17 9.33 -30.85 -7.19
CA ILE A 17 10.53 -30.69 -6.33
C ILE A 17 10.66 -29.27 -5.76
N ARG A 18 9.62 -28.44 -5.90
CA ARG A 18 9.60 -27.06 -5.43
C ARG A 18 9.70 -26.98 -3.90
N ASP A 19 9.01 -27.87 -3.20
CA ASP A 19 9.06 -27.93 -1.73
C ASP A 19 10.47 -28.37 -1.26
N PRO A 20 11.20 -27.52 -0.51
CA PRO A 20 12.54 -27.85 -0.04
C PRO A 20 12.60 -29.05 0.91
N VAL A 21 11.51 -29.39 1.61
CA VAL A 21 11.47 -30.50 2.56
C VAL A 21 11.48 -31.85 1.83
N GLU A 22 10.69 -31.99 0.76
CA GLU A 22 10.59 -33.24 0.01
C GLU A 22 11.61 -33.34 -1.15
N ARG A 23 12.22 -32.22 -1.55
CA ARG A 23 13.11 -32.12 -2.71
C ARG A 23 14.23 -33.16 -2.71
N ALA A 24 14.90 -33.35 -1.58
CA ALA A 24 16.02 -34.28 -1.50
C ALA A 24 15.57 -35.73 -1.77
N THR A 25 14.44 -36.14 -1.18
CA THR A 25 13.84 -37.45 -1.37
C THR A 25 13.40 -37.67 -2.82
N TRP A 26 12.80 -36.66 -3.44
CA TRP A 26 12.40 -36.72 -4.85
C TRP A 26 13.60 -36.84 -5.78
N ILE A 27 14.66 -36.05 -5.56
CA ILE A 27 15.88 -36.09 -6.37
C ILE A 27 16.56 -37.45 -6.24
N ASP A 28 16.70 -37.99 -5.02
CA ASP A 28 17.28 -39.33 -4.81
C ASP A 28 16.46 -40.41 -5.54
N SER A 29 15.14 -40.41 -5.36
CA SER A 29 14.26 -41.40 -5.98
C SER A 29 14.27 -41.33 -7.52
N LEU A 30 14.29 -40.12 -8.09
CA LEU A 30 14.39 -39.92 -9.54
C LEU A 30 15.76 -40.33 -10.08
N ALA A 31 16.84 -40.03 -9.36
CA ALA A 31 18.19 -40.42 -9.75
C ALA A 31 18.35 -41.94 -9.76
N VAL A 32 17.89 -42.62 -8.70
CA VAL A 32 17.91 -44.09 -8.60
C VAL A 32 17.04 -44.71 -9.69
N ALA A 33 15.82 -44.21 -9.92
CA ALA A 33 14.93 -44.71 -10.96
C ALA A 33 15.53 -44.55 -12.36
N ALA A 34 16.11 -43.38 -12.67
CA ALA A 34 16.75 -43.11 -13.96
C ALA A 34 17.99 -43.98 -14.17
N ALA A 35 18.80 -44.15 -13.13
CA ALA A 35 19.99 -44.99 -13.16
C ALA A 35 19.63 -46.48 -13.35
N ALA A 36 18.58 -46.96 -12.66
CA ALA A 36 18.06 -48.30 -12.83
C ALA A 36 17.50 -48.54 -14.23
N PHE A 37 16.67 -47.62 -14.72
CA PHE A 37 16.06 -47.72 -16.05
C PHE A 37 17.11 -47.73 -17.17
N ALA A 38 18.13 -46.87 -17.08
CA ALA A 38 19.22 -46.83 -18.06
C ALA A 38 20.00 -48.15 -18.12
N ARG A 39 20.36 -48.72 -16.96
CA ARG A 39 21.09 -49.98 -16.87
C ARG A 39 20.26 -51.17 -17.34
N TYR A 40 18.98 -51.19 -16.98
CA TYR A 40 18.06 -52.23 -17.45
C TYR A 40 17.92 -52.22 -18.98
N LYS A 41 17.82 -51.03 -19.58
CA LYS A 41 17.84 -50.87 -21.05
C LYS A 41 19.18 -51.26 -21.69
N ALA A 42 20.27 -51.22 -20.95
CA ALA A 42 21.58 -51.72 -21.37
C ALA A 42 21.76 -53.24 -21.19
N GLY A 43 20.72 -53.96 -20.74
CA GLY A 43 20.74 -55.42 -20.58
C GLY A 43 21.33 -55.92 -19.27
N ILE A 44 21.63 -55.04 -18.32
CA ILE A 44 22.19 -55.42 -17.01
C ILE A 44 21.09 -56.11 -16.17
N PRO A 45 21.36 -57.25 -15.53
CA PRO A 45 20.39 -57.95 -14.70
C PRO A 45 20.00 -57.13 -13.46
N VAL A 46 18.74 -57.27 -13.03
CA VAL A 46 18.16 -56.48 -11.93
C VAL A 46 18.92 -56.66 -10.60
N THR A 47 19.45 -57.86 -10.37
CA THR A 47 20.29 -58.22 -9.22
C THR A 47 21.53 -57.32 -9.14
N GLU A 48 22.24 -57.19 -10.25
CA GLU A 48 23.46 -56.39 -10.38
C GLU A 48 23.15 -54.89 -10.29
N ILE A 49 22.07 -54.43 -10.92
CA ILE A 49 21.58 -53.04 -10.79
C ILE A 49 21.30 -52.69 -9.33
N ALA A 50 20.64 -53.57 -8.60
CA ALA A 50 20.31 -53.37 -7.19
C ALA A 50 21.56 -53.27 -6.31
N GLN A 51 22.53 -54.14 -6.56
CA GLN A 51 23.83 -54.13 -5.87
C GLN A 51 24.61 -52.84 -6.15
N GLU A 52 24.73 -52.43 -7.42
CA GLU A 52 25.45 -51.21 -7.79
C GLU A 52 24.82 -49.94 -7.24
N LEU A 53 23.49 -49.88 -7.22
CA LEU A 53 22.76 -48.70 -6.74
C LEU A 53 22.56 -48.68 -5.23
N GLY A 54 22.97 -49.72 -4.51
CA GLY A 54 22.77 -49.82 -3.06
C GLY A 54 21.30 -49.80 -2.65
N ARG A 55 20.44 -50.48 -3.42
CA ARG A 55 18.99 -50.55 -3.20
C ARG A 55 18.52 -52.00 -3.30
N SER A 56 17.37 -52.31 -2.69
CA SER A 56 16.81 -53.66 -2.81
C SER A 56 16.34 -53.96 -4.23
N GLU A 57 16.40 -55.21 -4.66
CA GLU A 57 15.81 -55.63 -5.95
C GLU A 57 14.33 -55.30 -6.05
N VAL A 58 13.59 -55.36 -4.93
CA VAL A 58 12.17 -55.00 -4.88
C VAL A 58 11.98 -53.54 -5.27
N THR A 59 12.81 -52.64 -4.71
CA THR A 59 12.81 -51.21 -5.05
C THR A 59 13.12 -50.99 -6.52
N ILE A 60 14.18 -51.64 -7.04
CA ILE A 60 14.57 -51.52 -8.45
C ILE A 60 13.46 -52.03 -9.38
N ARG A 61 12.88 -53.21 -9.10
CA ARG A 61 11.74 -53.73 -9.86
C ARG A 61 10.54 -52.80 -9.80
N GLY A 62 10.29 -52.16 -8.66
CA GLY A 62 9.24 -51.15 -8.50
C GLY A 62 9.43 -49.92 -9.39
N HIS A 63 10.67 -49.45 -9.58
CA HIS A 63 10.98 -48.39 -10.54
C HIS A 63 10.84 -48.86 -11.99
N LEU A 64 11.41 -50.01 -12.34
CA LEU A 64 11.39 -50.56 -13.71
C LEU A 64 9.97 -50.91 -14.20
N SER A 65 9.13 -51.41 -13.30
CA SER A 65 7.72 -51.72 -13.58
C SER A 65 6.79 -50.51 -13.47
N GLN A 66 7.34 -49.30 -13.26
CA GLN A 66 6.58 -48.05 -13.16
C GLN A 66 5.55 -48.01 -12.03
N LYS A 67 5.65 -48.91 -11.03
CA LYS A 67 4.79 -48.89 -9.83
C LYS A 67 5.07 -47.69 -8.92
N THR A 68 6.30 -47.19 -8.97
CA THR A 68 6.70 -45.97 -8.26
C THR A 68 6.45 -44.74 -9.13
N LYS A 69 6.13 -43.61 -8.49
CA LYS A 69 5.94 -42.33 -9.20
C LYS A 69 7.23 -41.89 -9.92
N ALA A 70 8.39 -42.04 -9.28
CA ALA A 70 9.69 -41.76 -9.92
C ALA A 70 9.94 -42.64 -11.16
N GLY A 71 9.65 -43.94 -11.07
CA GLY A 71 9.81 -44.88 -12.20
C GLY A 71 8.91 -44.54 -13.39
N LYS A 72 7.65 -44.17 -13.12
CA LYS A 72 6.71 -43.70 -14.15
C LYS A 72 7.22 -42.44 -14.86
N LEU A 73 7.67 -41.44 -14.11
CA LEU A 73 8.15 -40.17 -14.65
C LEU A 73 9.42 -40.35 -15.51
N VAL A 74 10.33 -41.22 -15.09
CA VAL A 74 11.55 -41.55 -15.85
C VAL A 74 11.19 -42.28 -17.15
N ALA A 75 10.28 -43.26 -17.11
CA ALA A 75 9.86 -43.98 -18.29
C ALA A 75 9.16 -43.07 -19.31
N GLU A 76 8.26 -42.19 -18.85
CA GLU A 76 7.65 -41.16 -19.70
C GLU A 76 8.68 -40.24 -20.34
N THR A 77 9.69 -39.83 -19.56
CA THR A 77 10.76 -38.96 -20.06
C THR A 77 11.58 -39.68 -21.12
N PHE A 78 11.91 -40.96 -20.94
CA PHE A 78 12.59 -41.76 -21.96
C PHE A 78 11.79 -41.82 -23.27
N GLU A 79 10.48 -42.06 -23.20
CA GLU A 79 9.63 -42.08 -24.39
C GLU A 79 9.54 -40.72 -25.08
N LYS A 80 9.45 -39.62 -24.32
CA LYS A 80 9.51 -38.26 -24.86
C LYS A 80 10.84 -37.96 -25.54
N ILE A 81 11.97 -38.40 -24.96
CA ILE A 81 13.30 -38.28 -25.57
C ILE A 81 13.35 -39.05 -26.88
N LYS A 82 12.87 -40.31 -26.88
CA LYS A 82 12.86 -41.17 -28.07
C LYS A 82 12.04 -40.58 -29.22
N ARG A 83 10.95 -39.87 -28.93
CA ARG A 83 10.10 -39.19 -29.92
C ARG A 83 10.57 -37.77 -30.28
N GLY A 84 11.59 -37.23 -29.62
CA GLY A 84 12.02 -35.84 -29.82
C GLY A 84 11.04 -34.79 -29.26
N GLU A 85 10.12 -35.18 -28.39
CA GLU A 85 9.04 -34.34 -27.83
C GLU A 85 9.36 -33.81 -26.42
N LEU A 86 10.58 -34.02 -25.93
CA LEU A 86 10.94 -33.62 -24.58
C LEU A 86 10.99 -32.09 -24.46
N LYS A 87 9.99 -31.51 -23.78
CA LYS A 87 10.02 -30.12 -23.34
C LYS A 87 10.86 -30.00 -22.07
N ILE A 88 11.95 -29.26 -22.16
CA ILE A 88 12.85 -28.96 -21.05
C ILE A 88 12.70 -27.47 -20.72
N THR A 89 12.47 -27.15 -19.44
CA THR A 89 12.59 -25.80 -18.91
C THR A 89 13.90 -25.72 -18.14
N MET A 90 14.80 -24.82 -18.57
CA MET A 90 16.05 -24.55 -17.86
C MET A 90 15.88 -23.25 -17.06
N PRO A 91 15.65 -23.31 -15.72
CA PRO A 91 15.39 -22.11 -14.92
C PRO A 91 16.56 -21.13 -14.88
N PHE A 92 17.77 -21.58 -15.21
CA PHE A 92 19.02 -20.82 -15.12
C PHE A 92 19.64 -20.49 -16.50
N LEU A 93 19.08 -21.02 -17.60
CA LEU A 93 19.52 -20.72 -18.97
C LEU A 93 18.45 -19.91 -19.71
N ILE A 94 17.92 -18.88 -19.07
CA ILE A 94 17.33 -17.78 -19.83
C ILE A 94 18.50 -17.15 -20.61
N SER A 95 18.77 -17.69 -21.80
CA SER A 95 19.50 -16.99 -22.84
C SER A 95 18.76 -15.66 -23.06
N PRO A 96 19.45 -14.51 -23.24
CA PRO A 96 18.81 -13.20 -23.47
C PRO A 96 18.01 -13.09 -24.78
N THR A 97 17.65 -14.21 -25.42
CA THR A 97 17.24 -14.27 -26.83
C THR A 97 15.86 -14.90 -26.98
N ALA A 98 14.84 -14.29 -26.34
CA ALA A 98 13.44 -14.23 -26.78
C ALA A 98 12.76 -13.15 -25.90
N PRO A 99 12.05 -12.15 -26.48
CA PRO A 99 12.02 -10.82 -25.90
C PRO A 99 11.03 -10.73 -24.73
N PRO A 100 11.49 -10.41 -23.51
CA PRO A 100 10.64 -9.80 -22.50
C PRO A 100 10.53 -8.28 -22.74
N THR A 101 10.79 -7.78 -23.96
CA THR A 101 10.89 -6.35 -24.22
C THR A 101 9.56 -5.64 -24.10
N ALA A 102 8.44 -6.24 -24.55
CA ALA A 102 7.13 -5.61 -24.45
C ALA A 102 6.66 -5.44 -23.00
N ASP A 103 6.91 -6.43 -22.14
CA ASP A 103 6.60 -6.34 -20.71
C ASP A 103 7.56 -5.38 -20.00
N ILE A 104 8.84 -5.35 -20.37
CA ILE A 104 9.81 -4.41 -19.81
C ILE A 104 9.51 -2.97 -20.25
N GLU A 105 9.11 -2.76 -21.49
CA GLU A 105 8.81 -1.45 -22.07
C GLU A 105 7.47 -0.89 -21.53
N SER A 106 6.47 -1.75 -21.35
CA SER A 106 5.23 -1.39 -20.66
C SER A 106 5.48 -1.06 -19.18
N LEU A 107 6.25 -1.88 -18.46
CA LEU A 107 6.65 -1.60 -17.08
C LEU A 107 7.47 -0.31 -16.95
N ARG A 108 8.38 -0.03 -17.90
CA ARG A 108 9.13 1.23 -17.95
C ARG A 108 8.22 2.43 -18.17
N SER A 109 7.25 2.30 -19.08
CA SER A 109 6.29 3.37 -19.37
C SER A 109 5.39 3.64 -18.16
N GLU A 110 4.94 2.59 -17.47
CA GLU A 110 4.17 2.72 -16.24
C GLU A 110 4.99 3.33 -15.10
N LEU A 111 6.27 2.96 -14.98
CA LEU A 111 7.19 3.55 -14.00
C LEU A 111 7.38 5.06 -14.24
N GLU A 112 7.54 5.49 -15.49
CA GLU A 112 7.67 6.93 -15.77
C GLU A 112 6.37 7.68 -15.57
N ARG A 113 5.23 7.12 -15.95
CA ARG A 113 3.93 7.74 -15.64
C ARG A 113 3.75 7.91 -14.12
N LEU A 114 4.07 6.88 -13.33
CA LEU A 114 3.99 6.96 -11.87
C LEU A 114 4.95 7.99 -11.28
N ARG A 115 6.12 8.20 -11.89
CA ARG A 115 7.07 9.24 -11.46
C ARG A 115 6.57 10.63 -11.78
N GLU A 116 5.96 10.84 -12.94
CA GLU A 116 5.30 12.10 -13.29
C GLU A 116 4.13 12.39 -12.37
N ASP A 117 3.24 11.42 -12.15
CA ASP A 117 2.11 11.54 -11.24
C ASP A 117 2.58 11.88 -9.82
N LYS A 118 3.62 11.20 -9.33
CA LYS A 118 4.24 11.50 -8.03
C LYS A 118 4.72 12.96 -7.98
N LYS A 119 5.43 13.42 -9.01
CA LYS A 119 5.95 14.79 -9.07
C LYS A 119 4.82 15.82 -9.05
N LEU A 120 3.75 15.60 -9.83
CA LEU A 120 2.58 16.48 -9.86
C LEU A 120 1.88 16.53 -8.49
N LEU A 121 1.76 15.39 -7.82
CA LEU A 121 1.19 15.31 -6.47
C LEU A 121 2.05 16.05 -5.44
N GLU A 122 3.38 15.91 -5.52
CA GLU A 122 4.32 16.65 -4.65
C GLU A 122 4.19 18.17 -4.85
N GLU A 123 4.13 18.65 -6.10
CA GLU A 123 3.89 20.06 -6.43
C GLU A 123 2.54 20.55 -5.89
N LYS A 124 1.48 19.73 -6.03
CA LYS A 124 0.14 20.07 -5.51
C LYS A 124 0.11 20.17 -3.98
N ILE A 125 0.79 19.25 -3.29
CA ILE A 125 0.92 19.28 -1.82
C ILE A 125 1.65 20.54 -1.37
N GLN A 126 2.69 20.94 -2.09
CA GLN A 126 3.45 22.16 -1.79
C GLN A 126 2.59 23.42 -1.97
N SER A 127 1.81 23.50 -3.06
CA SER A 127 0.87 24.60 -3.29
C SER A 127 -0.17 24.70 -2.17
N LEU A 128 -0.80 23.57 -1.82
CA LEU A 128 -1.81 23.51 -0.76
C LEU A 128 -1.25 23.89 0.61
N HIS A 129 -0.01 23.52 0.91
CA HIS A 129 0.68 23.99 2.12
C HIS A 129 0.86 25.50 2.11
N GLY A 130 1.26 26.09 0.98
CA GLY A 130 1.37 27.54 0.84
C GLY A 130 0.04 28.25 1.08
N GLU A 131 -1.03 27.76 0.46
CA GLU A 131 -2.39 28.29 0.63
C GLU A 131 -2.86 28.19 2.10
N LEU A 132 -2.64 27.05 2.76
CA LEU A 132 -2.98 26.88 4.18
C LEU A 132 -2.26 27.89 5.08
N GLU A 133 -0.99 28.17 4.80
CA GLU A 133 -0.21 29.10 5.62
C GLU A 133 -0.63 30.55 5.42
N THR A 134 -1.03 30.92 4.19
CA THR A 134 -1.65 32.23 3.93
C THR A 134 -2.99 32.38 4.66
N LEU A 135 -3.88 31.39 4.56
CA LEU A 135 -5.17 31.37 5.24
C LEU A 135 -5.02 31.45 6.77
N ARG A 136 -4.05 30.74 7.35
CA ARG A 136 -3.76 30.82 8.79
C ARG A 136 -3.28 32.21 9.20
N SER A 137 -2.45 32.85 8.39
CA SER A 137 -1.99 34.22 8.65
C SER A 137 -3.15 35.22 8.61
N GLU A 138 -4.03 35.09 7.62
CA GLU A 138 -5.22 35.92 7.49
C GLU A 138 -6.19 35.71 8.64
N LEU A 139 -6.45 34.46 9.04
CA LEU A 139 -7.31 34.14 10.18
C LEU A 139 -6.78 34.79 11.46
N LYS A 140 -5.47 34.69 11.73
CA LYS A 140 -4.84 35.31 12.90
C LYS A 140 -4.99 36.84 12.90
N LYS A 141 -4.86 37.49 11.73
CA LYS A 141 -5.10 38.95 11.62
C LYS A 141 -6.56 39.29 11.92
N LYS A 142 -7.50 38.52 11.38
CA LYS A 142 -8.94 38.71 11.62
C LYS A 142 -9.33 38.49 13.08
N GLU A 143 -8.72 37.52 13.75
CA GLU A 143 -8.90 37.30 15.19
C GLU A 143 -8.43 38.49 16.02
N GLU A 144 -7.29 39.09 15.68
CA GLU A 144 -6.79 40.28 16.37
C GLU A 144 -7.66 41.51 16.09
N GLU A 145 -8.09 41.72 14.84
CA GLU A 145 -9.05 42.76 14.48
C GLU A 145 -10.36 42.61 15.30
N LEU A 146 -10.90 41.40 15.38
CA LEU A 146 -12.12 41.10 16.14
C LEU A 146 -11.93 41.37 17.64
N ARG A 147 -10.74 41.04 18.18
CA ARG A 147 -10.39 41.32 19.58
C ARG A 147 -10.40 42.82 19.86
N LEU A 148 -9.79 43.62 19.00
CA LEU A 148 -9.74 45.08 19.14
C LEU A 148 -11.15 45.70 19.06
N VAL A 149 -11.95 45.28 18.08
CA VAL A 149 -13.35 45.75 17.94
C VAL A 149 -14.18 45.38 19.16
N SER A 150 -14.00 44.17 19.69
CA SER A 150 -14.72 43.73 20.89
C SER A 150 -14.37 44.59 22.11
N GLN A 151 -13.11 44.97 22.28
CA GLN A 151 -12.67 45.88 23.35
C GLN A 151 -13.26 47.27 23.18
N GLN A 152 -13.25 47.83 21.97
CA GLN A 152 -13.86 49.12 21.68
C GLN A 152 -15.36 49.13 22.02
N LEU A 153 -16.08 48.06 21.65
CA LEU A 153 -17.51 47.93 21.96
C LEU A 153 -17.79 47.91 23.47
N ILE A 154 -16.90 47.34 24.28
CA ILE A 154 -17.03 47.36 25.75
C ILE A 154 -16.90 48.80 26.27
N VAL A 155 -15.88 49.54 25.81
CA VAL A 155 -15.64 50.94 26.22
C VAL A 155 -16.82 51.83 25.82
N GLU A 156 -17.29 51.72 24.58
CA GLU A 156 -18.45 52.49 24.10
C GLU A 156 -19.72 52.17 24.91
N ARG A 157 -19.94 50.91 25.28
CA ARG A 157 -21.07 50.53 26.15
C ARG A 157 -20.98 51.19 27.52
N GLU A 158 -19.80 51.25 28.13
CA GLU A 158 -19.60 51.94 29.41
C GLU A 158 -19.86 53.44 29.29
N GLU A 159 -19.42 54.07 28.20
CA GLU A 159 -19.68 55.49 27.94
C GLU A 159 -21.18 55.77 27.76
N VAL A 160 -21.88 54.93 27.00
CA VAL A 160 -23.34 55.01 26.84
C VAL A 160 -24.03 54.92 28.20
N GLU A 161 -23.60 54.01 29.08
CA GLU A 161 -24.20 53.88 30.41
C GLU A 161 -23.95 55.11 31.29
N LYS A 162 -22.72 55.67 31.26
CA LYS A 162 -22.41 56.95 31.92
C LYS A 162 -23.29 58.10 31.40
N LEU A 163 -23.51 58.17 30.08
CA LEU A 163 -24.37 59.18 29.47
C LEU A 163 -25.84 59.03 29.88
N LYS A 164 -26.35 57.80 29.98
CA LYS A 164 -27.72 57.55 30.49
C LYS A 164 -27.90 58.07 31.92
N VAL A 165 -26.92 57.81 32.81
CA VAL A 165 -26.97 58.29 34.19
C VAL A 165 -27.02 59.81 34.22
N ARG A 166 -26.11 60.49 33.51
CA ARG A 166 -26.11 61.96 33.41
C ARG A 166 -27.42 62.53 32.84
N LEU A 167 -27.99 61.87 31.83
CA LEU A 167 -29.28 62.27 31.28
C LEU A 167 -30.40 62.17 32.32
N SER A 168 -30.40 61.12 33.14
CA SER A 168 -31.38 60.95 34.22
C SER A 168 -31.26 62.04 35.30
N GLU A 169 -30.02 62.42 35.65
CA GLU A 169 -29.73 63.51 36.57
C GLU A 169 -30.22 64.85 36.01
N PHE A 170 -29.87 65.17 34.76
CA PHE A 170 -30.32 66.40 34.10
C PHE A 170 -31.86 66.46 33.99
N ALA A 171 -32.50 65.34 33.63
CA ALA A 171 -33.96 65.26 33.60
C ALA A 171 -34.59 65.56 34.97
N SER A 172 -33.97 65.10 36.06
CA SER A 172 -34.42 65.42 37.42
C SER A 172 -34.24 66.90 37.77
N GLN A 173 -33.12 67.51 37.35
CA GLN A 173 -32.85 68.94 37.55
C GLN A 173 -33.87 69.80 36.79
N VAL A 174 -34.18 69.46 35.54
CA VAL A 174 -35.19 70.15 34.73
C VAL A 174 -36.57 70.08 35.37
N ARG A 175 -36.96 68.93 35.95
CA ARG A 175 -38.22 68.82 36.72
C ARG A 175 -38.22 69.76 37.92
N ARG A 176 -37.16 69.77 38.73
CA ARG A 176 -37.05 70.68 39.89
C ARG A 176 -37.16 72.15 39.48
N ILE A 177 -36.46 72.55 38.40
CA ILE A 177 -36.54 73.92 37.88
C ILE A 177 -37.96 74.26 37.45
N ARG A 178 -38.65 73.34 36.76
CA ARG A 178 -40.05 73.51 36.37
C ARG A 178 -40.96 73.69 37.58
N ASP A 179 -40.80 72.86 38.60
CA ASP A 179 -41.60 72.91 39.82
C ASP A 179 -41.39 74.25 40.55
N LEU A 180 -40.14 74.68 40.72
CA LEU A 180 -39.80 75.98 41.30
C LEU A 180 -40.37 77.15 40.48
N ALA A 181 -40.30 77.09 39.15
CA ALA A 181 -40.87 78.12 38.29
C ALA A 181 -42.40 78.21 38.45
N SER A 182 -43.08 77.07 38.60
CA SER A 182 -44.53 77.01 38.89
C SER A 182 -44.86 77.62 40.26
N GLU A 183 -44.06 77.34 41.29
CA GLU A 183 -44.22 77.94 42.62
C GLU A 183 -44.05 79.47 42.59
N ILE A 184 -43.00 79.95 41.92
CA ILE A 184 -42.75 81.39 41.74
C ILE A 184 -43.92 82.05 41.02
N ALA A 185 -44.39 81.47 39.90
CA ALA A 185 -45.52 82.01 39.16
C ALA A 185 -46.78 82.12 40.04
N SER A 186 -47.07 81.08 40.84
CA SER A 186 -48.20 81.10 41.76
C SER A 186 -48.08 82.18 42.85
N THR A 187 -46.87 82.39 43.37
CA THR A 187 -46.58 83.41 44.38
C THR A 187 -46.74 84.82 43.82
N VAL A 188 -46.23 85.06 42.60
CA VAL A 188 -46.38 86.35 41.92
C VAL A 188 -47.85 86.67 41.66
N SER A 189 -48.65 85.71 41.20
CA SER A 189 -50.09 85.92 41.01
C SER A 189 -50.80 86.35 42.30
N LYS A 190 -50.46 85.73 43.44
CA LYS A 190 -51.03 86.09 44.76
C LYS A 190 -50.64 87.48 45.26
N LEU A 191 -49.52 88.04 44.79
CA LEU A 191 -49.05 89.37 45.19
C LEU A 191 -49.62 90.51 44.33
N LEU A 192 -50.23 90.18 43.18
CA LEU A 192 -50.80 91.13 42.23
C LEU A 192 -52.34 91.25 42.33
N GLU A 193 -52.98 90.41 43.15
CA GLU A 193 -54.40 90.52 43.58
C GLU A 193 -54.51 91.34 44.88
#